data_AF-A0A8H5K2H7-F1
#
_entry.id   AF-A0A8H5K2H7-F1
#
_cell.length_a   1.000
_cell.length_b   1.000
_cell.length_c   1.000
_cell.angle_alpha   90.00
_cell.angle_beta   90.00
_cell.angle_gamma   90.00
#
_symmetry.space_group_name_H-M   'P 1'
#
loop_
_entity.id
_entity.type
_entity.pdbx_description
1 polymer ?
#
loop_
_entity_poly.entity_id
_entity_poly.type
_entity_poly.pdbx_seq_one_letter_code
_entity_poly.pdbx_strand_id
1 'polypeptide(L)'
;MITTTPSLTSLAKAASQAATALAAKLKKGGYSAPSFEQDGLADYPKDPEIIGLRMQLLDATTDLYRLALGPTDSSFMGPLLVRGVHRVHLEHLVPHLGRGSRALLVEAVVPPDPAALPFATLSHVLNAADMQMLQFFNSQERNLQDWTNLLAKTDERLILTYVSEVPGSVHQFLEVGLRI
;
A
#
# COMPACT_ATOMS: atom_id res chain seq x y z
N MET A 1 -13.39 14.64 -30.32
CA MET A 1 -14.37 14.10 -29.35
C MET A 1 -13.97 14.62 -27.99
N ILE A 2 -14.84 15.34 -27.29
CA ILE A 2 -14.55 15.85 -25.94
C ILE A 2 -14.61 14.64 -25.01
N THR A 3 -13.47 14.03 -24.72
CA THR A 3 -13.38 13.02 -23.67
C THR A 3 -13.51 13.77 -22.35
N THR A 4 -14.73 13.81 -21.79
CA THR A 4 -14.95 14.30 -20.43
C THR A 4 -14.04 13.54 -19.49
N THR A 5 -13.07 14.23 -18.90
CA THR A 5 -12.16 13.66 -17.91
C THR A 5 -13.00 13.03 -16.79
N PRO A 6 -12.77 11.75 -16.44
CA PRO A 6 -13.52 11.10 -15.37
C PRO A 6 -13.27 11.81 -14.04
N SER A 7 -14.35 12.23 -13.39
CA SER A 7 -14.35 12.81 -12.05
C SER A 7 -14.81 11.78 -11.01
N LEU A 8 -14.52 12.03 -9.73
CA LEU A 8 -14.99 11.19 -8.61
C LEU A 8 -16.51 10.93 -8.67
N THR A 9 -17.31 11.97 -8.95
CA THR A 9 -18.77 11.84 -9.02
C THR A 9 -19.23 11.04 -10.24
N SER A 10 -18.57 11.19 -11.38
CA SER A 10 -18.88 10.41 -12.58
C SER A 10 -18.54 8.93 -12.42
N LEU A 11 -17.40 8.61 -11.79
CA LEU A 11 -16.95 7.25 -11.52
C LEU A 11 -17.81 6.56 -10.47
N ALA A 12 -18.20 7.26 -9.40
CA ALA A 12 -19.14 6.74 -8.41
C ALA A 12 -20.50 6.38 -9.02
N LYS A 13 -21.01 7.24 -9.93
CA LYS A 13 -22.24 6.96 -10.68
C LYS A 13 -22.09 5.72 -11.57
N ALA A 14 -20.98 5.60 -12.29
CA ALA A 14 -20.70 4.45 -13.14
C ALA A 14 -20.61 3.14 -12.34
N ALA A 15 -19.90 3.15 -11.20
CA ALA A 15 -19.79 1.99 -10.31
C ALA A 15 -21.18 1.55 -9.78
N SER A 16 -22.01 2.49 -9.33
CA SER A 16 -23.36 2.20 -8.86
C SER A 16 -24.25 1.59 -9.97
N GLN A 17 -24.16 2.11 -11.19
CA GLN A 17 -24.90 1.60 -12.35
C GLN A 17 -24.45 0.18 -12.72
N ALA A 18 -23.15 -0.06 -12.82
CA ALA A 18 -22.60 -1.37 -13.16
C ALA A 18 -22.92 -2.43 -12.09
N ALA A 19 -22.82 -2.07 -10.80
CA ALA A 19 -23.18 -2.96 -9.69
C ALA A 19 -24.67 -3.36 -9.75
N THR A 20 -25.55 -2.40 -10.00
CA THR A 20 -27.00 -2.65 -10.11
C THR A 20 -27.31 -3.58 -11.29
N ALA A 21 -26.70 -3.33 -12.45
CA ALA A 21 -26.88 -4.15 -13.65
C ALA A 21 -26.35 -5.58 -13.46
N LEU A 22 -25.17 -5.73 -12.86
CA LEU A 22 -24.58 -7.03 -12.55
C LEU A 22 -25.46 -7.84 -11.60
N ALA A 23 -25.93 -7.23 -10.51
CA ALA A 23 -26.84 -7.87 -9.55
C ALA A 23 -28.15 -8.31 -10.21
N ALA A 24 -28.73 -7.47 -11.08
CA ALA A 24 -29.94 -7.80 -11.81
C ALA A 24 -29.73 -8.98 -12.78
N LYS A 25 -28.60 -9.02 -13.49
CA LYS A 25 -28.26 -10.09 -14.43
C LYS A 25 -28.02 -11.42 -13.72
N LEU A 26 -27.31 -11.42 -12.59
CA LEU A 26 -27.10 -12.61 -11.75
C LEU A 26 -28.42 -13.17 -11.23
N LYS A 27 -29.29 -12.29 -10.69
CA LYS A 27 -30.62 -12.68 -10.21
C LYS A 27 -31.47 -13.28 -11.34
N LYS A 28 -31.44 -12.69 -12.53
CA LYS A 28 -32.17 -13.21 -13.71
C LYS A 28 -31.66 -14.57 -14.16
N GLY A 29 -30.35 -14.84 -14.00
CA GLY A 29 -29.74 -16.14 -14.28
C GLY A 29 -29.94 -17.19 -13.18
N GLY A 30 -30.60 -16.84 -12.06
CA GLY A 30 -30.81 -17.76 -10.93
C GLY A 30 -29.55 -18.00 -10.09
N TYR A 31 -28.54 -17.13 -10.20
CA TYR A 31 -27.30 -17.23 -9.43
C TYR A 31 -27.44 -16.57 -8.06
N SER A 32 -26.71 -17.10 -7.08
CA SER A 32 -26.54 -16.47 -5.77
C SER A 32 -25.93 -15.07 -5.92
N ALA A 33 -26.25 -14.17 -4.99
CA ALA A 33 -25.57 -12.89 -4.93
C ALA A 33 -24.10 -13.09 -4.48
N PRO A 34 -23.13 -12.33 -5.02
CA PRO A 34 -21.80 -12.27 -4.47
C PRO A 34 -21.89 -11.64 -3.07
N SER A 35 -21.31 -12.32 -2.08
CA SER A 35 -21.25 -11.88 -0.69
C SER A 35 -19.96 -12.42 -0.07
N PHE A 36 -19.63 -11.93 1.13
CA PHE A 36 -18.55 -12.49 1.94
C PHE A 36 -19.01 -13.67 2.82
N GLU A 37 -20.28 -14.07 2.72
CA GLU A 37 -20.84 -15.19 3.48
C GLU A 37 -20.49 -16.53 2.83
N GLN A 38 -20.57 -17.62 3.61
CA GLN A 38 -20.22 -18.96 3.16
C GLN A 38 -21.05 -19.45 1.96
N ASP A 39 -22.28 -18.95 1.81
CA ASP A 39 -23.22 -19.28 0.72
C ASP A 39 -23.18 -18.28 -0.45
N GLY A 40 -22.23 -17.33 -0.41
CA GLY A 40 -22.01 -16.37 -1.48
C GLY A 40 -21.61 -17.02 -2.80
N LEU A 41 -21.76 -16.25 -3.88
CA LEU A 41 -21.35 -16.69 -5.22
C LEU A 41 -19.85 -17.05 -5.26
N ALA A 42 -19.53 -18.35 -5.32
CA ALA A 42 -18.16 -18.85 -5.30
C ALA A 42 -17.36 -18.48 -6.56
N ASP A 43 -18.00 -18.51 -7.73
CA ASP A 43 -17.41 -18.07 -8.99
C ASP A 43 -18.45 -17.40 -9.90
N TYR A 44 -18.00 -16.43 -10.69
CA TYR A 44 -18.87 -15.74 -11.62
C TYR A 44 -19.18 -16.64 -12.83
N PRO A 45 -20.45 -16.69 -13.28
CA PRO A 45 -20.81 -17.37 -14.51
C PRO A 45 -20.00 -16.83 -15.70
N LYS A 46 -19.57 -17.73 -16.61
CA LYS A 46 -18.79 -17.35 -17.80
C LYS A 46 -19.62 -16.75 -18.94
N ASP A 47 -20.77 -16.17 -18.59
CA ASP A 47 -21.61 -15.41 -19.51
C ASP A 47 -20.88 -14.11 -19.90
N PRO A 48 -20.69 -13.81 -21.20
CA PRO A 48 -19.96 -12.63 -21.64
C PRO A 48 -20.52 -11.30 -21.12
N GLU A 49 -21.83 -11.20 -20.93
CA GLU A 49 -22.49 -9.99 -20.41
C GLU A 49 -22.24 -9.83 -18.91
N ILE A 50 -22.27 -10.93 -18.14
CA ILE A 50 -21.91 -10.93 -16.71
C ILE A 50 -20.44 -10.54 -16.54
N ILE A 51 -19.55 -11.12 -17.33
CA ILE A 51 -18.12 -10.78 -17.32
C ILE A 51 -17.94 -9.31 -17.69
N GLY A 52 -18.60 -8.81 -18.73
CA GLY A 52 -18.53 -7.42 -19.16
C GLY A 52 -18.97 -6.44 -18.07
N LEU A 53 -20.12 -6.69 -17.43
CA LEU A 53 -20.61 -5.88 -16.31
C LEU A 53 -19.69 -5.92 -15.10
N ARG A 54 -19.11 -7.10 -14.80
CA ARG A 54 -18.10 -7.24 -13.75
C ARG A 54 -16.85 -6.42 -14.05
N MET A 55 -16.35 -6.45 -15.29
CA MET A 55 -15.18 -5.66 -15.69
C MET A 55 -15.47 -4.16 -15.57
N GLN A 56 -16.63 -3.69 -16.04
CA GLN A 56 -17.02 -2.28 -15.90
C GLN A 56 -17.10 -1.82 -14.44
N LEU A 57 -17.61 -2.67 -13.55
CA LEU A 57 -17.65 -2.38 -12.12
C LEU A 57 -16.23 -2.31 -11.52
N LEU A 58 -15.36 -3.26 -11.86
CA LEU A 58 -13.98 -3.29 -11.38
C LEU A 58 -13.19 -2.08 -11.89
N ASP A 59 -13.33 -1.71 -13.16
CA ASP A 59 -12.67 -0.54 -13.74
C ASP A 59 -13.12 0.74 -13.03
N ALA A 60 -14.43 0.97 -12.92
CA ALA A 60 -14.97 2.18 -12.30
C ALA A 60 -14.58 2.31 -10.82
N THR A 61 -14.62 1.20 -10.07
CA THR A 61 -14.23 1.20 -8.65
C THR A 61 -12.73 1.38 -8.45
N THR A 62 -11.92 0.77 -9.32
CA THR A 62 -10.46 0.92 -9.26
C THR A 62 -10.05 2.34 -9.64
N ASP A 63 -10.64 2.91 -10.68
CA ASP A 63 -10.34 4.29 -11.09
C ASP A 63 -10.86 5.31 -10.08
N LEU A 64 -12.03 5.06 -9.47
CA LEU A 64 -12.52 5.88 -8.36
C LEU A 64 -11.55 5.84 -7.19
N TYR A 65 -11.08 4.64 -6.82
CA TYR A 65 -10.12 4.43 -5.76
C TYR A 65 -8.79 5.12 -6.06
N ARG A 66 -8.21 4.93 -7.26
CA ARG A 66 -6.97 5.59 -7.69
C ARG A 66 -7.08 7.11 -7.69
N LEU A 67 -8.19 7.64 -8.19
CA LEU A 67 -8.41 9.09 -8.25
C LEU A 67 -8.62 9.68 -6.84
N ALA A 68 -9.28 8.95 -5.94
CA ALA A 68 -9.44 9.34 -4.55
C ALA A 68 -8.11 9.26 -3.77
N LEU A 69 -7.28 8.26 -4.06
CA LEU A 69 -5.96 8.06 -3.45
C LEU A 69 -4.95 9.12 -3.92
N GLY A 70 -5.05 9.55 -5.17
CA GLY A 70 -4.16 10.56 -5.75
C GLY A 70 -2.74 10.04 -6.00
N PRO A 71 -1.89 10.85 -6.66
CA PRO A 71 -0.57 10.42 -7.11
C PRO A 71 0.41 10.11 -5.98
N THR A 72 0.33 10.83 -4.85
CA THR A 72 1.24 10.65 -3.71
C THR A 72 1.07 9.29 -3.05
N ASP A 73 -0.17 8.86 -2.83
CA ASP A 73 -0.46 7.64 -2.07
C ASP A 73 -0.61 6.41 -2.97
N SER A 74 -0.74 6.59 -4.29
CA SER A 74 -0.82 5.50 -5.27
C SER A 74 0.40 4.57 -5.27
N SER A 75 1.57 5.07 -4.92
CA SER A 75 2.80 4.26 -4.81
C SER A 75 2.81 3.36 -3.57
N PHE A 76 1.93 3.63 -2.60
CA PHE A 76 1.91 2.95 -1.31
C PHE A 76 0.96 1.74 -1.26
N MET A 77 -0.08 1.70 -2.12
CA MET A 77 -1.14 0.67 -2.04
C MET A 77 -1.15 -0.35 -3.20
N GLY A 78 -0.08 -0.45 -3.99
CA GLY A 78 0.10 -1.52 -4.98
C GLY A 78 0.74 -2.78 -4.39
N PRO A 79 0.42 -4.00 -4.89
CA PRO A 79 1.07 -5.21 -4.42
C PRO A 79 2.45 -5.35 -5.07
N LEU A 80 3.52 -4.84 -4.43
CA LEU A 80 4.96 -5.07 -4.71
C LEU A 80 5.75 -4.06 -3.84
N LEU A 81 6.71 -4.39 -2.97
CA LEU A 81 7.84 -5.31 -3.09
C LEU A 81 8.34 -5.71 -1.70
N VAL A 82 8.78 -6.96 -1.61
CA VAL A 82 9.50 -7.62 -0.51
C VAL A 82 10.37 -6.67 0.33
N ARG A 83 10.05 -6.51 1.63
CA ARG A 83 10.92 -5.85 2.62
C ARG A 83 11.12 -6.69 3.86
N GLY A 84 11.82 -7.80 3.69
CA GLY A 84 12.11 -8.73 4.79
C GLY A 84 13.56 -8.80 5.23
N VAL A 85 14.50 -8.00 4.69
CA VAL A 85 15.93 -8.35 4.86
C VAL A 85 16.89 -7.15 4.96
N HIS A 86 16.52 -6.04 5.60
CA HIS A 86 17.46 -4.89 5.67
C HIS A 86 18.77 -5.22 6.38
N ARG A 87 18.74 -6.03 7.45
CA ARG A 87 19.94 -6.34 8.24
C ARG A 87 21.01 -7.08 7.42
N VAL A 88 20.66 -8.18 6.77
CA VAL A 88 21.65 -8.99 6.00
C VAL A 88 22.21 -8.19 4.83
N HIS A 89 21.39 -7.38 4.16
CA HIS A 89 21.88 -6.54 3.06
C HIS A 89 22.86 -5.47 3.55
N LEU A 90 22.56 -4.80 4.66
CA LEU A 90 23.44 -3.77 5.21
C LEU A 90 24.78 -4.36 5.70
N GLU A 91 24.77 -5.54 6.33
CA GLU A 91 26.01 -6.24 6.75
C GLU A 91 26.97 -6.47 5.57
N HIS A 92 26.46 -6.77 4.36
CA HIS A 92 27.29 -6.94 3.16
C HIS A 92 27.71 -5.62 2.50
N LEU A 93 26.94 -4.56 2.71
CA LEU A 93 27.26 -3.24 2.17
C LEU A 93 28.32 -2.52 2.99
N VAL A 94 28.31 -2.69 4.32
CA VAL A 94 29.21 -1.99 5.25
C VAL A 94 30.69 -2.02 4.85
N PRO A 95 31.30 -3.16 4.44
CA PRO A 95 32.72 -3.20 4.06
C PRO A 95 33.07 -2.31 2.85
N HIS A 96 32.06 -1.98 2.03
CA HIS A 96 32.21 -1.20 0.80
C HIS A 96 31.85 0.27 0.99
N LEU A 97 31.33 0.66 2.16
CA LEU A 97 31.01 2.05 2.48
C LEU A 97 32.30 2.80 2.88
N GLY A 98 32.79 3.64 1.97
CA GLY A 98 33.89 4.57 2.25
C GLY A 98 33.45 5.81 3.03
N ARG A 99 34.42 6.61 3.48
CA ARG A 99 34.17 7.88 4.16
C ARG A 99 33.33 8.81 3.26
N GLY A 100 32.21 9.30 3.79
CA GLY A 100 31.29 10.16 3.03
C GLY A 100 30.21 9.42 2.25
N SER A 101 30.27 8.08 2.16
CA SER A 101 29.20 7.29 1.52
C SER A 101 27.87 7.46 2.27
N ARG A 102 26.77 7.37 1.53
CA ARG A 102 25.40 7.39 2.06
C ARG A 102 24.57 6.30 1.41
N ALA A 103 23.78 5.61 2.22
CA ALA A 103 22.70 4.76 1.73
C ALA A 103 21.37 5.47 1.98
N LEU A 104 20.49 5.49 0.98
CA LEU A 104 19.16 6.05 1.09
C LEU A 104 18.14 4.91 1.14
N LEU A 105 17.39 4.84 2.24
CA LEU A 105 16.27 3.90 2.40
C LEU A 105 14.96 4.69 2.32
N VAL A 106 13.90 4.10 1.77
CA VAL A 106 12.60 4.75 1.61
C VAL A 106 11.58 3.99 2.43
N GLU A 107 11.52 4.20 3.74
CA GLU A 107 10.84 3.28 4.67
C GLU A 107 9.54 3.85 5.22
N ALA A 108 8.55 2.98 5.44
CA ALA A 108 7.45 3.32 6.34
C ALA A 108 8.03 3.43 7.75
N VAL A 109 7.76 4.54 8.43
CA VAL A 109 8.26 4.77 9.79
C VAL A 109 7.09 4.94 10.72
N VAL A 110 6.94 4.01 11.66
CA VAL A 110 5.89 4.08 12.67
C VAL A 110 6.17 5.27 13.59
N PRO A 111 5.25 6.25 13.70
CA PRO A 111 5.42 7.35 14.63
C PRO A 111 5.38 6.83 16.07
N PRO A 112 6.10 7.50 17.01
CA PRO A 112 6.14 7.09 18.40
C PRO A 112 4.76 7.13 19.09
N ASP A 113 3.87 8.00 18.59
CA ASP A 113 2.46 8.04 18.99
C ASP A 113 1.58 7.79 17.76
N PRO A 114 0.79 6.71 17.70
CA PRO A 114 -0.16 6.44 16.62
C PRO A 114 -1.22 7.53 16.45
N ALA A 115 -1.51 8.30 17.50
CA ALA A 115 -2.41 9.46 17.45
C ALA A 115 -1.75 10.70 16.81
N ALA A 116 -0.44 10.67 16.56
CA ALA A 116 0.27 11.76 15.88
C ALA A 116 0.01 11.81 14.37
N LEU A 117 -0.65 10.80 13.79
CA LEU A 117 -1.04 10.84 12.39
C LEU A 117 -2.28 11.72 12.22
N PRO A 118 -2.23 12.75 11.36
CA PRO A 118 -3.31 13.73 11.24
C PRO A 118 -4.62 13.15 10.68
N PHE A 119 -4.60 11.93 10.12
CA PHE A 119 -5.76 11.29 9.50
C PHE A 119 -5.82 9.79 9.82
N ALA A 120 -7.01 9.30 10.20
CA ALA A 120 -7.24 7.88 10.52
C ALA A 120 -6.87 6.93 9.36
N THR A 121 -7.01 7.41 8.10
CA THR A 121 -6.62 6.64 6.91
C THR A 121 -5.14 6.26 6.93
N LEU A 122 -4.24 7.16 7.36
CA LEU A 122 -2.80 6.87 7.42
C LEU A 122 -2.48 5.84 8.51
N SER A 123 -3.18 5.87 9.64
CA SER A 123 -3.06 4.84 10.69
C SER A 123 -3.54 3.48 10.18
N HIS A 124 -4.66 3.42 9.46
CA HIS A 124 -5.15 2.17 8.85
C HIS A 124 -4.18 1.62 7.81
N VAL A 125 -3.56 2.51 7.04
CA VAL A 125 -2.52 2.21 6.05
C VAL A 125 -1.31 1.53 6.69
N LEU A 126 -0.77 2.09 7.78
CA LEU A 126 0.36 1.49 8.51
C LEU A 126 -0.02 0.15 9.15
N ASN A 127 -1.21 0.05 9.75
CA ASN A 127 -1.69 -1.20 10.33
C ASN A 127 -1.87 -2.29 9.26
N ALA A 128 -2.35 -1.92 8.06
CA ALA A 128 -2.49 -2.86 6.95
C ALA A 128 -1.12 -3.32 6.44
N ALA A 129 -0.13 -2.42 6.35
CA ALA A 129 1.24 -2.78 6.01
C ALA A 129 1.84 -3.75 7.05
N ASP A 130 1.64 -3.49 8.34
CA ASP A 130 2.13 -4.35 9.42
C ASP A 130 1.52 -5.76 9.36
N MET A 131 0.21 -5.86 9.12
CA MET A 131 -0.48 -7.14 8.91
C MET A 131 0.07 -7.91 7.70
N GLN A 132 0.35 -7.23 6.59
CA GLN A 132 0.97 -7.84 5.41
C GLN A 132 2.39 -8.33 5.72
N MET A 133 3.17 -7.51 6.42
CA MET A 133 4.53 -7.84 6.85
C MET A 133 4.56 -9.07 7.76
N LEU A 134 3.61 -9.18 8.68
CA LEU A 134 3.44 -10.34 9.55
C LEU A 134 3.05 -11.58 8.73
N GLN A 135 2.04 -11.45 7.88
CA GLN A 135 1.51 -12.58 7.10
C GLN A 135 2.54 -13.18 6.13
N PHE A 136 3.30 -12.34 5.42
CA PHE A 136 4.20 -12.81 4.36
C PHE A 136 5.64 -13.03 4.82
N PHE A 137 6.10 -12.27 5.81
CA PHE A 137 7.52 -12.23 6.20
C PHE A 137 7.76 -12.48 7.68
N ASN A 138 6.70 -12.69 8.48
CA ASN A 138 6.77 -12.80 9.94
C ASN A 138 7.56 -11.62 10.55
N SER A 139 7.35 -10.43 9.99
CA SER A 139 8.04 -9.18 10.33
C SER A 139 7.01 -8.11 10.70
N GLN A 140 7.50 -6.98 11.20
CA GLN A 140 6.69 -5.81 11.56
C GLN A 140 7.34 -4.53 11.00
N GLU A 141 6.53 -3.47 10.90
CA GLU A 141 7.02 -2.12 10.63
C GLU A 141 7.81 -1.56 11.84
N ARG A 142 8.72 -0.61 11.59
CA ARG A 142 9.68 -0.11 12.59
C ARG A 142 9.50 1.38 12.84
N ASN A 143 9.66 1.79 14.09
CA ASN A 143 9.87 3.20 14.43
C ASN A 143 11.36 3.59 14.28
N LEU A 144 11.68 4.87 14.44
CA LEU A 144 13.06 5.37 14.32
C LEU A 144 14.03 4.76 15.34
N GLN A 145 13.55 4.43 16.55
CA GLN A 145 14.38 3.78 17.56
C GLN A 145 14.73 2.35 17.15
N ASP A 146 13.78 1.60 16.60
CA ASP A 146 14.01 0.26 16.06
C ASP A 146 15.01 0.28 14.90
N TRP A 147 14.89 1.27 14.00
CA TRP A 147 15.86 1.48 12.93
C TRP A 147 17.26 1.79 13.47
N THR A 148 17.37 2.70 14.44
CA THR A 148 18.65 3.03 15.09
C THR A 148 19.28 1.79 15.74
N ASN A 149 18.46 0.99 16.43
CA ASN A 149 18.90 -0.27 17.06
C ASN A 149 19.35 -1.30 16.02
N LEU A 150 18.64 -1.42 14.89
CA LEU A 150 18.99 -2.34 13.81
C LEU A 150 20.32 -1.95 13.16
N LEU A 151 20.52 -0.65 12.89
CA LEU A 151 21.78 -0.15 12.32
C LEU A 151 22.94 -0.42 13.26
N ALA A 152 22.82 -0.08 14.55
CA ALA A 152 23.87 -0.34 15.53
C ALA A 152 24.19 -1.84 15.70
N LYS A 153 23.17 -2.72 15.60
CA LYS A 153 23.37 -4.18 15.59
C LYS A 153 24.05 -4.70 14.32
N THR A 154 23.95 -3.96 13.21
CA THR A 154 24.56 -4.30 11.93
C THR A 154 26.03 -3.89 11.93
N ASP A 155 26.32 -2.64 12.29
CA ASP A 155 27.66 -2.10 12.55
C ASP A 155 27.51 -0.82 13.39
N GLU A 156 28.26 -0.70 14.48
CA GLU A 156 28.15 0.42 15.42
C GLU A 156 28.44 1.80 14.80
N ARG A 157 29.11 1.83 13.64
CA ARG A 157 29.40 3.06 12.90
C ARG A 157 28.22 3.52 12.07
N LEU A 158 27.25 2.66 11.75
CA LEU A 158 26.07 3.05 10.98
C LEU A 158 25.14 3.93 11.81
N ILE A 159 24.82 5.10 11.28
CA ILE A 159 23.92 6.06 11.92
C ILE A 159 22.93 6.64 10.92
N LEU A 160 21.74 6.99 11.39
CA LEU A 160 20.84 7.87 10.65
C LEU A 160 21.43 9.28 10.65
N THR A 161 21.74 9.81 9.47
CA THR A 161 22.27 11.16 9.28
C THR A 161 21.18 12.16 8.92
N TYR A 162 20.09 11.70 8.30
CA TYR A 162 18.92 12.50 7.97
C TYR A 162 17.67 11.63 7.90
N VAL A 163 16.54 12.20 8.31
CA VAL A 163 15.20 11.62 8.19
C VAL A 163 14.31 12.69 7.60
N SER A 164 13.65 12.40 6.48
CA SER A 164 12.74 13.35 5.86
C SER A 164 11.39 13.39 6.59
N GLU A 165 10.77 14.56 6.61
CA GLU A 165 9.34 14.70 6.89
C GLU A 165 8.61 14.99 5.57
N VAL A 166 7.72 14.08 5.16
CA VAL A 166 6.94 14.21 3.93
C VAL A 166 5.47 14.38 4.32
N PRO A 167 4.92 15.61 4.28
CA PRO A 167 3.54 15.86 4.68
C PRO A 167 2.56 14.95 3.93
N GLY A 168 1.71 14.25 4.68
CA GLY A 168 0.69 13.35 4.13
C GLY A 168 1.17 11.94 3.79
N SER A 169 2.48 11.64 3.87
CA SER A 169 3.00 10.30 3.62
C SER A 169 3.43 9.60 4.92
N VAL A 170 3.25 8.29 4.99
CA VAL A 170 3.84 7.44 6.04
C VAL A 170 5.27 6.98 5.69
N HIS A 171 5.74 7.26 4.47
CA HIS A 171 7.09 6.94 4.01
C HIS A 171 8.04 8.10 4.25
N GLN A 172 9.25 7.74 4.68
CA GLN A 172 10.34 8.68 4.92
C GLN A 172 11.62 8.19 4.21
N PHE A 173 12.38 9.16 3.72
CA PHE A 173 13.76 8.95 3.31
C PHE A 173 14.64 8.90 4.56
N LEU A 174 15.24 7.74 4.80
CA LEU A 174 16.25 7.53 5.84
C LEU A 174 17.63 7.54 5.19
N GLU A 175 18.39 8.59 5.45
CA GLU A 175 19.81 8.63 5.06
C GLU A 175 20.64 7.93 6.13
N VAL A 176 21.39 6.92 5.73
CA VAL A 176 22.33 6.17 6.57
C VAL A 176 23.76 6.51 6.16
N GLY A 177 24.59 6.85 7.14
CA GLY A 177 26.02 7.13 6.95
C GLY A 177 26.89 6.45 8.01
N LEU A 178 28.20 6.61 7.87
CA LEU A 178 29.17 6.16 8.86
C LEU A 178 29.57 7.31 9.79
N ARG A 179 29.50 7.06 11.10
CA ARG A 179 30.14 7.87 12.13
C ARG A 179 31.65 7.70 12.02
N ILE A 180 32.37 8.83 12.00
CA ILE A 180 33.83 8.91 11.90
C ILE A 180 34.39 9.06 13.31
#